data_AF-A0A7D9DX67-F1
#
_entry.id   AF-A0A7D9DX67-F1
#
_cell.length_a   1.000
_cell.length_b   1.000
_cell.length_c   1.000
_cell.angle_alpha   90.00
_cell.angle_beta   90.00
_cell.angle_gamma   90.00
#
_symmetry.space_group_name_H-M   'P 1'
#
loop_
_entity.id
_entity.type
_entity.pdbx_description
1 polymer ?
#
loop_
_entity_poly.entity_id
_entity_poly.type
_entity_poly.pdbx_seq_one_letter_code
_entity_poly.pdbx_strand_id
1 'polypeptide(L)'
;MARKLCFLEEFPGLVHFMYIDRTANRVIAPSINTDVFQIFNHRDPAHFIKQSIWDGWNYIQTFLVQGHMNVSVHYGDFLFTYILWFEDSSGNQRNVKDTNAFVTEFPESPGIIGSYFYSELKRRCFPSTIRDKICCHELFCMHLGVLPLSQTTGHARRLAAMMWEVSGGAMVVPLLA
;
A
#
# COMPACT_ATOMS: atom_id res chain seq x y z
N MET A 1 -4.28 14.94 24.77
CA MET A 1 -4.92 15.63 23.64
C MET A 1 -4.72 14.75 22.41
N ALA A 2 -5.72 13.98 22.01
CA ALA A 2 -5.61 13.12 20.82
C ALA A 2 -5.79 14.02 19.59
N ARG A 3 -4.71 14.27 18.84
CA ARG A 3 -4.83 14.87 17.50
C ARG A 3 -5.68 13.91 16.67
N LYS A 4 -6.89 14.31 16.32
CA LYS A 4 -7.67 13.65 15.27
C LYS A 4 -6.89 13.91 13.97
N LEU A 5 -6.01 12.99 13.57
CA LEU A 5 -5.35 13.06 12.26
C LEU A 5 -6.45 12.96 11.20
N CYS A 6 -6.89 14.10 10.68
CA CYS A 6 -7.72 14.15 9.50
C CYS A 6 -6.76 14.07 8.31
N PHE A 7 -6.41 12.86 7.88
CA PHE A 7 -5.49 12.66 6.74
C PHE A 7 -5.95 13.42 5.47
N LEU A 8 -7.25 13.67 5.34
CA LEU A 8 -7.85 14.47 4.27
C LEU A 8 -7.42 15.94 4.28
N GLU A 9 -7.17 16.53 5.46
CA GLU A 9 -6.71 17.91 5.58
C GLU A 9 -5.20 18.04 5.28
N GLU A 10 -4.44 16.98 5.50
CA GLU A 10 -2.99 16.96 5.31
C GLU A 10 -2.55 16.56 3.89
N PHE A 11 -3.43 15.86 3.16
CA PHE A 11 -3.20 15.34 1.81
C PHE A 11 -4.35 15.73 0.86
N PRO A 12 -4.28 16.90 0.21
CA PRO A 12 -5.31 17.35 -0.71
C PRO A 12 -5.63 16.31 -1.77
N GLY A 13 -6.92 16.04 -1.96
CA GLY A 13 -7.46 15.09 -2.93
C GLY A 13 -7.08 13.62 -2.70
N LEU A 14 -6.50 13.27 -1.55
CA LEU A 14 -6.52 11.90 -1.04
C LEU A 14 -7.97 11.54 -0.73
N VAL A 15 -8.44 10.38 -1.19
CA VAL A 15 -9.79 9.88 -0.91
C VAL A 15 -9.73 8.73 0.09
N HIS A 16 -8.75 7.84 -0.06
CA HIS A 16 -8.54 6.73 0.87
C HIS A 16 -7.11 6.20 0.80
N PHE A 17 -6.68 5.49 1.85
CA PHE A 17 -5.44 4.72 1.83
C PHE A 17 -5.57 3.43 2.65
N MET A 18 -4.74 2.45 2.32
CA MET A 18 -4.55 1.23 3.10
C MET A 18 -3.05 1.03 3.29
N TYR A 19 -2.60 1.05 4.55
CA TYR A 19 -1.26 0.62 4.93
C TYR A 19 -1.34 -0.82 5.46
N ILE A 20 -0.49 -1.70 4.95
CA ILE A 20 -0.50 -3.11 5.31
C ILE A 20 0.90 -3.51 5.75
N ASP A 21 0.99 -4.01 6.98
CA ASP A 21 2.16 -4.67 7.53
C ASP A 21 1.98 -6.18 7.36
N ARG A 22 2.66 -6.75 6.37
CA ARG A 22 2.58 -8.19 6.04
C ARG A 22 3.37 -9.06 6.99
N THR A 23 4.24 -8.48 7.82
CA THR A 23 4.96 -9.23 8.84
C THR A 23 4.10 -9.39 10.08
N ALA A 24 3.41 -8.33 10.51
CA ALA A 24 2.49 -8.36 11.64
C ALA A 24 1.05 -8.75 11.25
N ASN A 25 0.76 -8.94 9.96
CA ASN A 25 -0.60 -9.14 9.41
C ASN A 25 -1.59 -8.07 9.88
N ARG A 26 -1.16 -6.80 9.87
CA ARG A 26 -1.95 -5.66 10.33
C ARG A 26 -2.30 -4.75 9.17
N VAL A 27 -3.54 -4.27 9.15
CA VAL A 27 -4.00 -3.25 8.19
C VAL A 27 -4.40 -1.99 8.95
N ILE A 28 -3.97 -0.84 8.45
CA ILE A 28 -4.37 0.49 8.93
C ILE A 28 -5.01 1.22 7.76
N ALA A 29 -6.27 1.59 7.92
CA ALA A 29 -7.02 2.34 6.91
C ALA A 29 -8.09 3.20 7.60
N PRO A 30 -8.44 4.39 7.06
CA PRO A 30 -9.57 5.17 7.55
C PRO A 30 -10.88 4.37 7.43
N SER A 31 -11.74 4.38 8.44
CA SER A 31 -13.02 3.68 8.34
C SER A 31 -13.96 4.37 7.35
N ILE A 32 -14.58 3.59 6.44
CA ILE A 32 -15.66 4.07 5.59
C ILE A 32 -16.98 3.57 6.20
N ASN A 33 -17.67 4.46 6.89
CA ASN A 33 -18.96 4.16 7.50
C ASN A 33 -20.02 4.09 6.40
N THR A 34 -20.54 2.90 6.16
CA THR A 34 -21.79 2.68 5.42
C THR A 34 -22.85 2.34 6.45
N ASP A 35 -23.98 3.05 6.44
CA ASP A 35 -25.12 2.63 7.24
C ASP A 35 -25.64 1.29 6.72
N VAL A 36 -25.99 0.36 7.62
CA VAL A 36 -26.38 -1.01 7.25
C VAL A 36 -27.62 -0.99 6.34
N PHE A 37 -28.49 0.01 6.52
CA PHE A 37 -29.67 0.23 5.68
C PHE A 37 -29.36 0.77 4.28
N GLN A 38 -28.15 1.27 4.03
CA GLN A 38 -27.73 1.84 2.74
C GLN A 38 -26.83 0.90 1.93
N ILE A 39 -26.48 -0.28 2.45
CA ILE A 39 -25.62 -1.27 1.76
C ILE A 39 -26.18 -1.67 0.38
N PHE A 40 -27.51 -1.70 0.23
CA PHE A 40 -28.16 -2.04 -1.05
C PHE A 40 -28.45 -0.82 -1.93
N ASN A 41 -28.14 0.40 -1.46
CA ASN A 41 -28.28 1.60 -2.24
C ASN A 41 -26.99 1.85 -3.01
N HIS A 42 -26.91 1.35 -4.24
CA HIS A 42 -25.76 1.58 -5.13
C HIS A 42 -25.49 3.07 -5.45
N ARG A 43 -26.36 3.98 -5.00
CA ARG A 43 -26.14 5.44 -5.08
C ARG A 43 -25.54 6.05 -3.81
N ASP A 44 -25.33 5.26 -2.75
CA ASP A 44 -24.61 5.71 -1.56
C ASP A 44 -23.13 5.97 -1.92
N PRO A 45 -22.63 7.20 -1.72
CA PRO A 45 -21.22 7.53 -1.94
C PRO A 45 -20.27 6.61 -1.19
N ALA A 46 -20.62 6.17 0.03
CA ALA A 46 -19.75 5.29 0.81
C ALA A 46 -19.66 3.88 0.20
N HIS A 47 -20.76 3.36 -0.36
CA HIS A 47 -20.74 2.14 -1.15
C HIS A 47 -19.88 2.29 -2.42
N PHE A 48 -20.06 3.39 -3.18
CA PHE A 48 -19.26 3.65 -4.39
C PHE A 48 -17.76 3.69 -4.08
N ILE A 49 -17.35 4.44 -3.05
CA ILE A 49 -15.95 4.55 -2.63
C ILE A 49 -15.38 3.18 -2.22
N LYS A 50 -16.13 2.36 -1.47
CA LYS A 50 -15.70 1.00 -1.13
C LYS A 50 -15.48 0.14 -2.37
N GLN A 51 -16.41 0.19 -3.32
CA GLN A 51 -16.29 -0.56 -4.57
C GLN A 51 -15.05 -0.11 -5.36
N SER A 52 -14.83 1.19 -5.51
CA SER A 52 -13.66 1.74 -6.21
C SER A 52 -12.33 1.34 -5.55
N ILE A 53 -12.29 1.25 -4.21
CA ILE A 53 -11.10 0.76 -3.49
C ILE A 53 -10.83 -0.69 -3.82
N TRP A 54 -11.86 -1.55 -3.83
CA TRP A 54 -11.68 -2.96 -4.14
C TRP A 54 -11.30 -3.20 -5.61
N ASP A 55 -11.94 -2.50 -6.54
CA ASP A 55 -11.61 -2.57 -7.96
C ASP A 55 -10.16 -2.11 -8.19
N GLY A 56 -9.77 -0.99 -7.55
CA GLY A 56 -8.40 -0.47 -7.61
C GLY A 56 -7.38 -1.40 -6.99
N TRP A 57 -7.69 -1.99 -5.84
CA TRP A 57 -6.84 -3.00 -5.19
C TRP A 57 -6.59 -4.19 -6.11
N ASN A 58 -7.67 -4.79 -6.64
CA ASN A 58 -7.58 -5.93 -7.55
C ASN A 58 -6.78 -5.59 -8.80
N TYR A 59 -6.97 -4.40 -9.36
CA TYR A 59 -6.23 -3.94 -10.53
C TYR A 59 -4.73 -3.77 -10.23
N ILE A 60 -4.38 -3.14 -9.10
CA ILE A 60 -2.97 -2.98 -8.67
C ILE A 60 -2.27 -4.33 -8.47
N GLN A 61 -2.96 -5.34 -7.92
CA GLN A 61 -2.35 -6.65 -7.69
C GLN A 61 -1.89 -7.32 -9.01
N THR A 62 -2.49 -6.98 -10.16
CA THR A 62 -2.02 -7.48 -11.47
C THR A 62 -0.60 -7.01 -11.79
N PHE A 63 -0.26 -5.75 -11.45
CA PHE A 63 1.08 -5.21 -11.62
C PHE A 63 2.07 -5.81 -10.62
N LEU A 64 1.61 -6.08 -9.40
CA LEU A 64 2.44 -6.72 -8.37
C LEU A 64 2.87 -8.13 -8.79
N VAL A 65 1.98 -8.92 -9.36
CA VAL A 65 2.31 -10.26 -9.91
C VAL A 65 3.33 -10.18 -11.04
N GLN A 66 3.35 -9.07 -11.80
CA GLN A 66 4.35 -8.79 -12.83
C GLN A 66 5.68 -8.22 -12.27
N GLY A 67 5.75 -7.98 -10.96
CA GLY A 67 6.94 -7.49 -10.28
C GLY A 67 7.07 -5.99 -10.13
N HIS A 68 6.00 -5.24 -10.40
CA HIS A 68 5.99 -3.82 -10.14
C HIS A 68 5.70 -3.53 -8.66
N MET A 69 6.74 -3.09 -7.95
CA MET A 69 6.65 -2.71 -6.54
C MET A 69 6.25 -1.25 -6.32
N ASN A 70 6.32 -0.42 -7.36
CA ASN A 70 5.88 0.97 -7.32
C ASN A 70 5.07 1.24 -8.58
N VAL A 71 3.80 1.61 -8.38
CA VAL A 71 2.85 1.82 -9.46
C VAL A 71 2.07 3.10 -9.16
N SER A 72 1.87 3.93 -10.18
CA SER A 72 0.86 4.98 -10.18
C SER A 72 0.08 4.90 -11.48
N VAL A 73 -1.23 4.67 -11.38
CA VAL A 73 -2.08 4.37 -12.54
C VAL A 73 -3.43 5.04 -12.40
N HIS A 74 -3.89 5.65 -13.50
CA HIS A 74 -5.23 6.21 -13.58
C HIS A 74 -6.25 5.10 -13.82
N TYR A 75 -7.38 5.16 -13.11
CA TYR A 75 -8.50 4.26 -13.27
C TYR A 75 -9.80 5.04 -13.07
N GLY A 76 -10.48 5.36 -14.17
CA GLY A 76 -11.61 6.28 -14.16
C GLY A 76 -11.23 7.64 -13.59
N ASP A 77 -12.00 8.10 -12.60
CA ASP A 77 -11.82 9.41 -11.95
C ASP A 77 -10.73 9.42 -10.87
N PHE A 78 -10.06 8.30 -10.65
CA PHE A 78 -9.07 8.14 -9.58
C PHE A 78 -7.67 7.90 -10.13
N LEU A 79 -6.69 8.28 -9.31
CA LEU A 79 -5.30 7.89 -9.45
C LEU A 79 -4.96 6.96 -8.28
N PHE A 80 -4.65 5.70 -8.61
CA PHE A 80 -4.19 4.72 -7.65
C PHE A 80 -2.67 4.73 -7.59
N THR A 81 -2.11 4.87 -6.39
CA THR A 81 -0.68 4.73 -6.13
C THR A 81 -0.47 3.55 -5.21
N TYR A 82 0.47 2.69 -5.57
CA TYR A 82 0.85 1.52 -4.80
C TYR A 82 2.37 1.50 -4.60
N ILE A 83 2.79 1.22 -3.37
CA ILE A 83 4.19 1.09 -2.99
C ILE A 83 4.34 -0.15 -2.11
N LEU A 84 5.18 -1.08 -2.52
CA LEU A 84 5.68 -2.21 -1.75
C LEU A 84 7.14 -1.95 -1.40
N TRP A 85 7.50 -2.08 -0.13
CA TRP A 85 8.89 -1.96 0.31
C TRP A 85 9.23 -2.96 1.41
N PHE A 86 10.54 -3.12 1.62
CA PHE A 86 11.10 -4.03 2.61
C PHE A 86 11.98 -3.27 3.58
N GLU A 87 11.97 -3.68 4.83
CA GLU A 87 12.79 -3.11 5.89
C GLU A 87 13.50 -4.24 6.65
N ASP A 88 14.63 -3.95 7.28
CA ASP A 88 15.22 -4.86 8.26
C ASP A 88 14.60 -4.69 9.65
N SER A 89 14.98 -5.55 10.61
CA SER A 89 14.50 -5.47 11.98
C SER A 89 14.86 -4.17 12.72
N SER A 90 15.72 -3.33 12.15
CA SER A 90 16.08 -2.02 12.70
C SER A 90 15.32 -0.88 12.01
N GLY A 91 14.42 -1.18 11.07
CA GLY A 91 13.65 -0.18 10.32
C GLY A 91 14.32 0.35 9.08
N ASN A 92 15.52 -0.13 8.71
CA ASN A 92 16.20 0.40 7.54
C ASN A 92 15.63 -0.22 6.27
N GLN A 93 15.27 0.61 5.31
CA GLN A 93 14.79 0.15 4.00
C GLN A 93 15.86 -0.72 3.30
N ARG A 94 15.42 -1.85 2.74
CA ARG A 94 16.26 -2.82 2.04
C ARG A 94 15.89 -2.84 0.56
N ASN A 95 16.86 -2.54 -0.28
CA ASN A 95 16.71 -2.69 -1.72
C ASN A 95 16.70 -4.17 -2.10
N VAL A 96 15.81 -4.53 -3.02
CA VAL A 96 15.72 -5.88 -3.56
C VAL A 96 17.03 -6.22 -4.26
N LYS A 97 17.66 -7.34 -3.88
CA LYS A 97 18.94 -7.77 -4.44
C LYS A 97 18.79 -8.47 -5.78
N ASP A 98 17.66 -9.13 -5.99
CA ASP A 98 17.36 -9.88 -7.20
C ASP A 98 15.98 -9.48 -7.75
N THR A 99 15.99 -8.69 -8.82
CA THR A 99 14.79 -8.27 -9.53
C THR A 99 14.15 -9.43 -10.30
N ASN A 100 14.87 -10.55 -10.51
CA ASN A 100 14.31 -11.76 -11.12
C ASN A 100 13.39 -12.55 -10.16
N ALA A 101 13.27 -12.13 -8.90
CA ALA A 101 12.32 -12.70 -7.94
C ALA A 101 10.87 -12.78 -8.46
N PHE A 102 10.52 -11.89 -9.40
CA PHE A 102 9.19 -11.79 -10.02
C PHE A 102 9.09 -12.45 -11.40
N VAL A 103 10.19 -12.97 -11.96
CA VAL A 103 10.23 -13.58 -13.31
C VAL A 103 9.57 -14.95 -13.34
N THR A 104 9.40 -15.60 -12.18
CA THR A 104 8.61 -16.83 -12.05
C THR A 104 7.18 -16.47 -11.68
N GLU A 105 6.25 -16.73 -12.60
CA GLU A 105 4.82 -16.51 -12.46
C GLU A 105 4.34 -16.93 -11.06
N PHE A 106 3.85 -15.96 -10.28
CA PHE A 106 3.03 -16.29 -9.13
C PHE A 106 1.67 -16.74 -9.68
N PRO A 107 1.23 -17.98 -9.38
CA PRO A 107 0.05 -18.56 -10.03
C PRO A 107 -1.25 -17.81 -9.71
N GLU A 108 -1.28 -17.01 -8.64
CA GLU A 108 -2.48 -16.31 -8.17
C GLU A 108 -2.16 -14.91 -7.65
N SER A 109 -3.15 -14.01 -7.75
CA SER A 109 -3.11 -12.69 -7.10
C SER A 109 -3.06 -12.86 -5.57
N PRO A 110 -2.18 -12.15 -4.85
CA PRO A 110 -1.98 -12.35 -3.41
C PRO A 110 -3.24 -12.13 -2.56
N GLY A 111 -4.17 -11.29 -3.05
CA GLY A 111 -5.31 -10.85 -2.25
C GLY A 111 -4.87 -10.21 -0.92
N ILE A 112 -5.80 -10.15 0.05
CA ILE A 112 -5.49 -9.61 1.38
C ILE A 112 -4.83 -10.66 2.28
N ILE A 113 -5.07 -11.96 2.08
CA ILE A 113 -4.48 -13.04 2.86
C ILE A 113 -3.37 -13.71 2.03
N GLY A 114 -2.41 -12.91 1.57
CA GLY A 114 -1.34 -13.34 0.67
C GLY A 114 -0.09 -13.88 1.38
N SER A 115 -0.22 -14.48 2.56
CA SER A 115 0.92 -14.81 3.44
C SER A 115 1.99 -15.66 2.73
N TYR A 116 1.58 -16.64 1.92
CA TYR A 116 2.47 -17.45 1.10
C TYR A 116 3.20 -16.61 0.05
N PHE A 117 2.46 -15.80 -0.71
CA PHE A 117 3.01 -14.92 -1.74
C PHE A 117 4.11 -14.01 -1.16
N TYR A 118 3.82 -13.27 -0.08
CA TYR A 118 4.80 -12.34 0.50
C TYR A 118 5.97 -13.06 1.18
N SER A 119 5.74 -14.25 1.75
CA SER A 119 6.81 -15.08 2.31
C SER A 119 7.77 -15.56 1.23
N GLU A 120 7.24 -16.00 0.10
CA GLU A 120 8.02 -16.44 -1.05
C GLU A 120 8.72 -15.27 -1.73
N LEU A 121 8.04 -14.13 -1.87
CA LEU A 121 8.62 -12.91 -2.39
C LEU A 121 9.82 -12.46 -1.55
N LYS A 122 9.70 -12.42 -0.22
CA LYS A 122 10.82 -12.11 0.69
C LYS A 122 12.00 -13.09 0.49
N ARG A 123 11.71 -14.38 0.35
CA ARG A 123 12.74 -15.42 0.14
C ARG A 123 13.52 -15.17 -1.16
N ARG A 124 12.83 -14.83 -2.24
CA ARG A 124 13.43 -14.60 -3.56
C ARG A 124 14.19 -13.27 -3.61
N CYS A 125 13.64 -12.20 -3.04
CA CYS A 125 14.31 -10.90 -3.01
C CYS A 125 15.54 -10.87 -2.08
N PHE A 126 15.57 -11.71 -1.04
CA PHE A 126 16.61 -11.73 0.00
C PHE A 126 17.09 -13.16 0.36
N PRO A 127 17.66 -13.93 -0.58
CA PRO A 127 17.98 -15.35 -0.39
C PRO A 127 19.05 -15.61 0.68
N SER A 128 19.90 -14.62 0.97
CA SER A 128 20.99 -14.68 1.95
C SER A 128 20.60 -14.18 3.35
N THR A 129 19.34 -13.77 3.55
CA THR A 129 18.88 -13.18 4.83
C THR A 129 17.88 -14.13 5.51
N ILE A 130 17.97 -14.27 6.83
CA ILE A 130 16.98 -15.03 7.62
C ILE A 130 15.60 -14.40 7.44
N ARG A 131 14.60 -15.22 7.11
CA ARG A 131 13.25 -14.79 6.67
C ARG A 131 12.53 -13.87 7.66
N ASP A 132 12.81 -14.04 8.96
CA ASP A 132 12.19 -13.29 10.06
C ASP A 132 12.85 -11.92 10.32
N LYS A 133 13.92 -11.58 9.59
CA LYS A 133 14.61 -10.30 9.73
C LYS A 133 14.20 -9.25 8.69
N ILE A 134 13.30 -9.62 7.76
CA ILE A 134 12.80 -8.71 6.73
C ILE A 134 11.30 -8.45 6.95
N CYS A 135 10.99 -7.18 7.19
CA CYS A 135 9.64 -6.66 7.22
C CYS A 135 9.17 -6.30 5.80
N CYS A 136 7.88 -6.50 5.53
CA CYS A 136 7.27 -6.27 4.23
C CYS A 136 6.04 -5.38 4.43
N HIS A 137 6.02 -4.25 3.73
CA HIS A 137 5.03 -3.21 3.91
C HIS A 137 4.45 -2.79 2.57
N GLU A 138 3.16 -2.51 2.58
CA GLU A 138 2.44 -1.99 1.42
C GLU A 138 1.69 -0.73 1.79
N LEU A 139 1.62 0.18 0.83
CA LEU A 139 0.77 1.35 0.88
C LEU A 139 0.00 1.44 -0.44
N PHE A 140 -1.32 1.36 -0.34
CA PHE A 140 -2.24 1.69 -1.41
C PHE A 140 -2.87 3.05 -1.11
N CYS A 141 -2.87 3.96 -2.08
CA CYS A 141 -3.51 5.27 -1.99
C CYS A 141 -4.45 5.46 -3.17
N MET A 142 -5.64 6.00 -2.89
CA MET A 142 -6.60 6.45 -3.89
C MET A 142 -6.70 7.97 -3.81
N HIS A 143 -6.24 8.64 -4.86
CA HIS A 143 -6.36 10.10 -5.03
C HIS A 143 -7.37 10.42 -6.13
N LEU A 144 -7.87 11.65 -6.16
CA LEU A 144 -8.57 12.18 -7.33
C LEU A 144 -7.62 12.22 -8.53
N GLY A 145 -8.10 11.75 -9.69
CA GLY A 145 -7.32 11.60 -10.92
C GLY A 145 -6.87 12.91 -11.57
N VAL A 146 -7.30 14.05 -11.05
CA VAL A 146 -6.88 15.37 -11.53
C VAL A 146 -5.54 15.83 -10.93
N LEU A 147 -5.04 15.14 -9.90
CA LEU A 147 -3.82 15.54 -9.21
C LEU A 147 -2.55 15.13 -9.98
N PRO A 148 -1.51 15.99 -10.02
CA PRO A 148 -0.23 15.63 -10.61
C PRO A 148 0.45 14.45 -9.90
N LEU A 149 1.07 13.54 -10.67
CA LEU A 149 1.81 12.39 -10.16
C LEU A 149 2.91 12.76 -9.14
N SER A 150 3.54 13.92 -9.31
CA SER A 150 4.57 14.41 -8.39
C SER A 150 4.00 14.71 -6.99
N GLN A 151 2.78 15.24 -6.92
CA GLN A 151 2.09 15.53 -5.66
C GLN A 151 1.63 14.24 -4.98
N THR A 152 0.96 13.36 -5.71
CA THR A 152 0.43 12.10 -5.15
C THR A 152 1.53 11.14 -4.70
N THR A 153 2.65 11.09 -5.43
CA THR A 153 3.85 10.35 -4.99
C THR A 153 4.45 10.96 -3.73
N GLY A 154 4.49 12.29 -3.62
CA GLY A 154 4.90 13.00 -2.41
C GLY A 154 3.99 12.70 -1.21
N HIS A 155 2.67 12.64 -1.42
CA HIS A 155 1.69 12.26 -0.41
C HIS A 155 1.93 10.83 0.07
N ALA A 156 2.06 9.86 -0.85
CA ALA A 156 2.29 8.47 -0.51
C ALA A 156 3.56 8.28 0.33
N ARG A 157 4.65 8.98 -0.01
CA ARG A 157 5.91 8.94 0.77
C ARG A 157 5.72 9.48 2.20
N ARG A 158 5.04 10.62 2.34
CA ARG A 158 4.75 11.21 3.66
C ARG A 158 3.81 10.33 4.49
N LEU A 159 2.80 9.73 3.86
CA LEU A 159 1.90 8.77 4.50
C LEU A 159 2.66 7.54 5.00
N ALA A 160 3.53 6.95 4.18
CA ALA A 160 4.35 5.81 4.59
C ALA A 160 5.21 6.15 5.83
N ALA A 161 5.86 7.32 5.83
CA ALA A 161 6.64 7.80 6.97
C ALA A 161 5.78 8.00 8.23
N MET A 162 4.58 8.58 8.12
CA MET A 162 3.69 8.75 9.26
C MET A 162 3.14 7.42 9.81
N MET A 163 2.79 6.47 8.92
CA MET A 163 2.32 5.15 9.36
C MET A 163 3.40 4.40 10.13
N TRP A 164 4.66 4.67 9.83
CA TRP A 164 5.82 4.15 10.54
C TRP A 164 6.01 4.78 11.93
N GLU A 165 5.83 6.09 12.07
CA GLU A 165 5.82 6.75 13.38
C GLU A 165 4.68 6.24 14.27
N VAL A 166 3.51 5.99 13.67
CA VAL A 166 2.34 5.41 14.36
C VAL A 166 2.57 3.92 14.67
N SER A 167 3.35 3.21 13.85
CA SER A 167 3.68 1.80 14.07
C SER A 167 4.90 1.57 14.98
N GLY A 168 5.67 2.62 15.28
CA GLY A 168 6.68 2.67 16.34
C GLY A 168 8.13 2.45 15.90
N GLY A 169 8.51 2.73 14.66
CA GLY A 169 9.88 2.50 14.18
C GLY A 169 10.64 3.77 13.74
N ALA A 170 11.96 3.65 13.53
CA ALA A 170 12.85 4.74 13.11
C ALA A 170 13.37 4.54 11.67
N MET A 171 13.42 5.60 10.85
CA MET A 171 14.25 5.59 9.63
C MET A 171 14.89 6.95 9.34
N VAL A 172 16.16 6.89 8.92
CA VAL A 172 16.83 7.90 8.09
C VAL A 172 16.58 7.53 6.64
N VAL A 173 15.95 8.42 5.86
CA VAL A 173 15.61 8.19 4.46
C VAL A 173 16.86 8.39 3.57
N PRO A 174 17.38 7.37 2.86
CA PRO A 174 18.21 7.58 1.69
C PRO A 174 17.29 7.50 0.48
N LEU A 175 16.91 8.67 -0.03
CA LEU A 175 16.19 8.82 -1.30
C LEU A 175 17.00 8.15 -2.41
N LEU A 176 16.37 7.26 -3.17
CA LEU A 176 16.88 6.88 -4.49
C LEU A 176 16.80 8.13 -5.40
N ALA A 177 17.98 8.58 -5.80
CA ALA A 177 18.21 9.39 -7.00
C ALA A 177 17.93 8.57 -8.26
#